data_AF-A0A644XMM2-F1
#
_entry.id   AF-A0A644XMM2-F1
#
_cell.length_a   1.000
_cell.length_b   1.000
_cell.length_c   1.000
_cell.angle_alpha   90.00
_cell.angle_beta   90.00
_cell.angle_gamma   90.00
#
_symmetry.space_group_name_H-M   'P 1'
#
loop_
_entity.id
_entity.type
_entity.pdbx_description
1 polymer ?
#
loop_
_entity_poly.entity_id
_entity_poly.type
_entity_poly.pdbx_seq_one_letter_code
_entity_poly.pdbx_strand_id
1 'polypeptide(L)' 'MKSAPGVAARFISALSRKGIAVLGTTTSEIKISALVAREDGDMALRALVEEFGLGE' A
#
# COMPACT_ATOMS: atom_id res chain seq x y z
N MET A 1 0.83 -10.40 -7.46
CA MET A 1 2.23 -10.44 -6.96
C MET A 1 3.00 -11.65 -7.47
N LYS A 2 2.33 -12.79 -7.67
CA LYS A 2 2.93 -14.09 -8.04
C LYS A 2 4.08 -14.06 -9.07
N SER A 3 4.05 -13.13 -10.02
CA SER A 3 5.07 -13.02 -11.07
C SER A 3 5.72 -11.62 -11.16
N ALA A 4 5.49 -10.76 -10.17
CA ALA A 4 5.96 -9.38 -10.14
C ALA A 4 6.72 -9.13 -8.82
N PRO A 5 8.03 -9.44 -8.75
CA PRO A 5 8.84 -9.15 -7.59
C PRO A 5 8.85 -7.63 -7.33
N GLY A 6 8.92 -7.24 -6.05
CA GLY A 6 9.00 -5.84 -5.64
C GLY A 6 7.66 -5.12 -5.44
N VAL A 7 6.51 -5.71 -5.79
CA VAL A 7 5.20 -5.07 -5.59
C VAL A 7 4.92 -4.77 -4.10
N ALA A 8 5.27 -5.68 -3.18
CA ALA A 8 5.11 -5.42 -1.74
C ALA A 8 6.06 -4.32 -1.25
N ALA A 9 7.32 -4.34 -1.69
CA ALA A 9 8.29 -3.32 -1.33
C ALA A 9 7.81 -1.94 -1.80
N ARG A 10 7.31 -1.84 -3.04
CA ARG A 10 6.71 -0.61 -3.60
C ARG A 10 5.50 -0.15 -2.78
N PHE A 11 4.57 -1.06 -2.48
CA PHE A 11 3.37 -0.78 -1.68
C PHE A 11 3.72 -0.20 -0.30
N ILE A 12 4.61 -0.85 0.45
CA ILE A 12 5.00 -0.41 1.80
C ILE A 12 5.82 0.88 1.73
N SER A 13 6.69 1.02 0.73
CA SER A 13 7.48 2.24 0.54
C SER A 13 6.61 3.45 0.23
N ALA A 14 5.52 3.29 -0.53
CA ALA A 14 4.59 4.37 -0.83
C ALA A 14 3.90 4.91 0.42
N LEU A 15 3.46 4.02 1.33
CA LEU A 15 2.90 4.41 2.62
C LEU A 15 3.94 5.09 3.52
N SER A 16 5.15 4.52 3.58
CA SER A 16 6.26 5.07 4.38
C SER A 16 6.69 6.47 3.93
N ARG A 17 6.72 6.74 2.61
CA ARG A 17 7.05 8.09 2.07
C ARG A 17 6.04 9.16 2.49
N LYS A 18 4.80 8.79 2.80
CA LYS A 18 3.76 9.70 3.32
C LYS A 18 3.68 9.70 4.84
N GLY A 19 4.60 9.01 5.53
CA GLY A 19 4.64 8.93 6.99
C GLY A 19 3.57 8.02 7.61
N ILE A 20 2.94 7.14 6.82
CA ILE A 20 1.84 6.28 7.29
C ILE A 20 2.42 5.01 7.90
N ALA A 21 2.10 4.78 9.18
CA ALA A 21 2.51 3.57 9.89
C ALA A 21 1.66 2.36 9.46
N VAL A 22 2.33 1.28 9.05
CA VAL A 22 1.69 -0.01 8.78
C VAL A 22 1.65 -0.82 10.07
N LEU A 23 0.45 -1.00 10.61
CA LEU A 23 0.21 -1.73 11.88
C LEU A 23 0.18 -3.25 11.68
N GLY A 24 -0.06 -3.70 10.45
CA GLY A 24 -0.09 -5.12 10.10
C GLY A 24 -0.26 -5.31 8.60
N THR A 25 0.09 -6.48 8.08
CA THR A 25 -0.08 -6.80 6.65
C THR A 25 -0.51 -8.25 6.47
N THR A 26 -1.45 -8.48 5.56
CA THR A 26 -1.82 -9.82 5.10
C THR A 26 -1.71 -9.88 3.58
N THR A 27 -1.34 -11.04 3.04
CA THR A 27 -1.08 -11.21 1.60
C THR A 27 -1.68 -12.50 1.05
N SER A 28 -2.10 -12.46 -0.21
CA SER A 28 -2.35 -13.63 -1.05
C SER A 28 -1.53 -13.50 -2.35
N GLU A 29 -1.68 -14.44 -3.28
CA GLU A 29 -0.96 -14.42 -4.56
C GLU A 29 -1.20 -13.13 -5.39
N ILE A 30 -2.37 -12.50 -5.19
CA ILE A 30 -2.84 -11.35 -5.95
C ILE A 30 -3.27 -10.15 -5.10
N LYS A 31 -3.25 -10.23 -3.76
CA LYS A 31 -3.71 -9.16 -2.86
C LYS A 31 -2.70 -8.86 -1.76
N ILE A 32 -2.53 -7.57 -1.48
CA ILE A 32 -1.87 -7.06 -0.26
C ILE A 32 -2.93 -6.27 0.49
N SER A 33 -3.04 -6.50 1.79
CA SER A 33 -3.86 -5.68 2.69
C SER A 33 -2.95 -5.14 3.79
N ALA A 34 -2.97 -3.83 4.03
CA ALA A 34 -2.28 -3.20 5.14
C ALA A 34 -3.28 -2.61 6.13
N LEU A 35 -3.06 -2.87 7.41
CA LEU A 35 -3.76 -2.22 8.51
C LEU A 35 -3.04 -0.90 8.81
N VAL A 36 -3.79 0.19 8.85
CA VAL A 36 -3.31 1.54 9.16
C VAL A 36 -4.24 2.19 10.19
N ALA A 37 -3.82 3.30 10.79
CA ALA A 37 -4.71 4.09 11.65
C ALA A 37 -5.92 4.59 10.84
N ARG A 38 -7.09 4.68 11.47
CA ARG A 38 -8.33 5.09 10.80
C ARG A 38 -8.21 6.48 10.17
N GLU A 39 -7.55 7.40 10.86
CA GLU A 39 -7.28 8.77 10.36
C GLU A 39 -6.40 8.82 9.11
N ASP A 40 -5.52 7.83 8.91
CA ASP A 40 -4.63 7.76 7.76
C ASP A 40 -5.27 7.09 6.53
N GLY A 41 -6.48 6.53 6.66
CA GLY A 41 -7.09 5.68 5.63
C GLY A 41 -7.20 6.34 4.25
N ASP A 42 -7.70 7.58 4.21
CA ASP A 42 -7.85 8.32 2.95
C ASP A 42 -6.50 8.71 2.34
N MET A 43 -5.54 9.09 3.18
CA MET A 43 -4.18 9.42 2.73
C MET A 43 -3.45 8.18 2.21
N ALA A 44 -3.62 7.04 2.87
CA ALA A 44 -3.09 5.74 2.46
C ALA A 44 -3.66 5.31 1.10
N LEU A 45 -4.98 5.42 0.93
CA LEU A 45 -5.64 5.12 -0.33
C LEU A 45 -5.09 5.99 -1.47
N ARG A 46 -5.05 7.32 -1.26
CA ARG A 46 -4.53 8.26 -2.27
C ARG A 46 -3.07 7.97 -2.62
N ALA A 47 -2.23 7.71 -1.62
CA ALA A 47 -0.82 7.37 -1.83
C ALA A 47 -0.65 6.12 -2.70
N LEU A 48 -1.48 5.11 -2.49
CA LEU A 48 -1.44 3.87 -3.27
C LEU A 48 -2.03 4.07 -4.68
N VAL A 49 -3.12 4.81 -4.83
CA VAL A 49 -3.70 5.13 -6.15
C VAL A 49 -2.70 5.93 -7.00
N GLU A 50 -2.05 6.94 -6.40
CA GLU A 50 -0.99 7.74 -7.02
C GLU A 50 0.21 6.85 -7.39
N GLU A 51 0.73 6.07 -6.43
CA GLU A 51 1.89 5.21 -6.65
C GLU A 51 1.66 4.23 -7.81
N PHE A 52 0.48 3.62 -7.90
CA PHE A 52 0.17 2.61 -8.91
C PHE A 52 -0.50 3.17 -10.18
N GLY A 53 -0.71 4.49 -10.27
CA GLY A 53 -1.28 5.14 -11.45
C GLY A 53 -2.73 4.70 -11.75
N LEU A 54 -3.56 4.55 -10.72
CA LEU A 54 -4.92 3.99 -10.83
C LEU A 54 -6.04 5.06 -10.83
N GLY A 55 -5.68 6.34 -10.95
CA GLY A 55 -6.58 7.48 -10.78
C GLY A 55 -7.02 8.17 -12.07
N GLU A 56 -7.01 7.47 -13.20
CA GLU A 56 -7.62 7.94 -14.46
C GLU A 56 -9.13 7.68 -14.50
#